data_AF-A0A2E1JA96-F1
#
_entry.id   AF-A0A2E1JA96-F1
#
_cell.length_a   1.000
_cell.length_b   1.000
_cell.length_c   1.000
_cell.angle_alpha   90.00
_cell.angle_beta   90.00
_cell.angle_gamma   90.00
#
_symmetry.space_group_name_H-M   'P 1'
#
loop_
_entity.id
_entity.type
_entity.pdbx_description
1 polymer ?
#
loop_
_entity_poly.entity_id
_entity_poly.type
_entity_poly.pdbx_seq_one_letter_code
_entity_poly.pdbx_strand_id
1 'polypeptide(L)'
;MRSKQENIWTLEELLEITQWKDQVHVAGAGKSLDENEFVETIEKHMKFITLGSEGLMAIENNLLEKRIWDWILSQNEDNRTMNELFKAGFGRHEAGPGIGLLKSLGVSIEKGIFIFNNEEEISGKISERVSFIQALSVGKISFEKLDSELVKHFSGRKNLINIEEYTVREWKLTEKGINIPDKDLEEIELIGEITPEFLQKEGWENASYKEFDINADTPIPVGGRPHPMQSLIERIRSVFLEMGFSEIEGNYVQSAGWNMDALFIPQSHPARTMQDTFYLEEPEKIDIPDEMLDLWASVHESGHDTGSLGWGSKFDKEEAKKGLLRTHTTVNTVKYIAENPDNPSRVFGIGRVFR
;
A
#
# COMPACT_ATOMS: atom_id res chain seq x y z
N MET A 1 18.60 -29.40 33.24
CA MET A 1 19.57 -28.28 33.29
C MET A 1 20.67 -28.45 34.35
N ARG A 2 20.37 -28.67 35.64
CA ARG A 2 21.40 -28.79 36.71
C ARG A 2 22.47 -29.88 36.53
N SER A 3 22.20 -30.92 35.73
CA SER A 3 23.19 -31.95 35.39
C SER A 3 24.30 -31.46 34.45
N LYS A 4 24.08 -30.37 33.72
CA LYS A 4 25.06 -29.70 32.86
C LYS A 4 24.96 -28.18 33.06
N GLN A 5 25.55 -27.70 34.15
CA GLN A 5 25.37 -26.33 34.66
C GLN A 5 25.93 -25.25 33.72
N GLU A 6 26.99 -25.56 32.97
CA GLU A 6 27.59 -24.63 32.00
C GLU A 6 26.95 -24.70 30.60
N ASN A 7 26.00 -25.63 30.37
CA ASN A 7 25.40 -25.80 29.06
C ASN A 7 24.35 -24.72 28.77
N ILE A 8 24.37 -24.21 27.54
CA ILE A 8 23.28 -23.40 27.00
C ILE A 8 22.32 -24.37 26.33
N TRP A 9 21.06 -24.35 26.76
CA TRP A 9 20.04 -25.29 26.31
C TRP A 9 19.24 -24.67 25.17
N THR A 10 19.16 -25.37 24.04
CA THR A 10 18.33 -24.97 22.91
C THR A 10 16.90 -25.50 23.06
N LEU A 11 15.96 -24.90 22.33
CA LEU A 11 14.58 -25.40 22.26
C LEU A 11 14.51 -26.88 21.85
N GLU A 12 15.29 -27.28 20.86
CA GLU A 12 15.31 -28.65 20.31
C GLU A 12 15.80 -29.66 21.36
N GLU A 13 16.89 -29.36 22.07
CA GLU A 13 17.42 -30.22 23.13
C GLU A 13 16.41 -30.39 24.28
N LEU A 14 15.75 -29.30 24.67
CA LEU A 14 14.74 -29.34 25.74
C LEU A 14 13.50 -30.12 25.30
N LEU A 15 13.04 -29.98 24.05
CA LEU A 15 11.92 -30.76 23.52
C LEU A 15 12.26 -32.26 23.51
N GLU A 16 13.47 -32.64 23.11
CA GLU A 16 13.89 -34.04 23.07
C GLU A 16 13.96 -34.65 24.48
N ILE A 17 14.52 -33.91 25.45
CA ILE A 17 14.70 -34.39 26.82
C ILE A 17 13.38 -34.43 27.60
N THR A 18 12.53 -33.41 27.42
CA THR A 18 11.21 -33.34 28.09
C THR A 18 10.16 -34.22 27.43
N GLN A 19 10.42 -34.69 26.20
CA GLN A 19 9.45 -35.35 25.32
C GLN A 19 8.19 -34.51 25.06
N TRP A 20 8.26 -33.20 25.28
CA TRP A 20 7.17 -32.29 24.94
C TRP A 20 7.06 -32.18 23.42
N LYS A 21 5.82 -32.19 22.92
CA LYS A 21 5.53 -32.11 21.48
C LYS A 21 5.33 -30.68 21.00
N ASP A 22 4.98 -29.77 21.91
CA ASP A 22 4.70 -28.37 21.60
C ASP A 22 5.77 -27.46 22.23
N GLN A 23 6.42 -26.67 21.37
CA GLN A 23 7.41 -25.66 21.74
C GLN A 23 6.86 -24.62 22.72
N VAL A 24 5.53 -24.39 22.73
CA VAL A 24 4.88 -23.44 23.64
C VAL A 24 5.11 -23.83 25.10
N HIS A 25 5.19 -25.12 25.42
CA HIS A 25 5.46 -25.56 26.79
C HIS A 25 6.89 -25.22 27.23
N VAL A 26 7.89 -25.46 26.38
CA VAL A 26 9.29 -25.12 26.68
C VAL A 26 9.46 -23.60 26.77
N ALA A 27 8.88 -22.85 25.83
CA ALA A 27 8.96 -21.39 25.84
C ALA A 27 8.27 -20.78 27.06
N GLY A 28 7.09 -21.30 27.45
CA GLY A 28 6.35 -20.84 28.61
C GLY A 28 7.06 -21.17 29.94
N ALA A 29 7.57 -22.40 30.08
CA ALA A 29 8.35 -22.80 31.25
C ALA A 29 9.65 -22.00 31.36
N GLY A 30 10.36 -21.81 30.24
CA GLY A 30 11.56 -20.99 30.16
C GLY A 30 11.30 -19.54 30.58
N LYS A 31 10.19 -18.94 30.11
CA LYS A 31 9.78 -17.59 30.51
C LYS A 31 9.51 -17.49 32.01
N SER A 32 8.77 -18.46 32.58
CA SER A 32 8.49 -18.46 34.03
C SER A 32 9.75 -18.63 34.86
N LEU A 33 10.70 -19.48 34.42
CA LEU A 33 11.98 -19.65 35.09
C LEU A 33 12.86 -18.39 34.99
N ASP A 34 12.76 -17.65 33.89
CA ASP A 34 13.44 -16.36 33.67
C ASP A 34 12.88 -15.25 34.55
N GLU A 35 11.54 -15.14 34.65
CA GLU A 35 10.85 -14.20 35.54
C GLU A 35 11.22 -14.43 37.02
N ASN A 36 11.48 -15.68 37.41
CA ASN A 36 11.93 -16.05 38.75
C ASN A 36 13.46 -15.99 38.93
N GLU A 37 14.21 -15.57 37.91
CA GLU A 37 15.67 -15.45 37.85
C GLU A 37 16.43 -16.78 37.99
N PHE A 38 15.79 -17.92 37.75
CA PHE A 38 16.42 -19.25 37.82
C PHE A 38 17.16 -19.63 36.53
N VAL A 39 16.71 -19.05 35.42
CA VAL A 39 17.28 -19.21 34.09
C VAL A 39 17.42 -17.81 33.50
N GLU A 40 18.39 -17.63 32.62
CA GLU A 40 18.54 -16.44 31.77
C GLU A 40 18.10 -16.84 30.36
N THR A 41 17.07 -16.17 29.83
CA THR A 41 16.62 -16.34 28.44
C THR A 41 17.45 -15.47 27.51
N ILE A 42 18.18 -16.11 26.60
CA ILE A 42 18.96 -15.46 25.56
C ILE A 42 18.15 -15.53 24.26
N GLU A 43 17.59 -14.39 23.83
CA GLU A 43 16.88 -14.29 22.56
C GLU A 43 17.85 -13.89 21.43
N LYS A 44 17.91 -14.69 20.37
CA LYS A 44 18.62 -14.39 19.14
C LYS A 44 17.61 -14.15 18.02
N HIS A 45 17.57 -12.92 17.52
CA HIS A 45 16.78 -12.58 16.35
C HIS A 45 17.55 -12.93 15.09
N MET A 46 17.06 -13.94 14.36
CA MET A 46 17.60 -14.34 13.07
C MET A 46 16.69 -13.83 11.97
N LYS A 47 17.27 -13.15 10.98
CA LYS A 47 16.54 -12.73 9.77
C LYS A 47 16.93 -13.65 8.63
N PHE A 48 15.94 -14.25 7.99
CA PHE A 48 16.13 -15.05 6.79
C PHE A 48 15.47 -14.36 5.61
N ILE A 49 16.09 -14.48 4.45
CA ILE A 49 15.57 -13.93 3.21
C ILE A 49 15.14 -15.08 2.31
N THR A 50 13.92 -14.96 1.78
CA THR A 50 13.34 -15.87 0.79
C THR A 50 12.91 -15.10 -0.44
N LEU A 51 12.71 -15.80 -1.55
CA LEU A 51 12.18 -15.20 -2.77
C LEU A 51 10.66 -15.03 -2.64
N GLY A 52 10.17 -13.85 -3.04
CA GLY A 52 8.76 -13.63 -3.27
C GLY A 52 8.32 -14.12 -4.65
N SER A 53 7.05 -13.91 -5.00
CA SER A 53 6.48 -14.34 -6.28
C SER A 53 7.20 -13.74 -7.49
N GLU A 54 7.56 -12.46 -7.43
CA GLU A 54 8.30 -11.78 -8.49
C GLU A 54 9.77 -12.24 -8.53
N GLY A 55 10.34 -12.59 -7.39
CA GLY A 55 11.70 -13.14 -7.30
C GLY A 55 11.82 -14.50 -7.98
N LEU A 56 10.81 -15.36 -7.83
CA LEU A 56 10.72 -16.64 -8.54
C LEU A 56 10.57 -16.43 -10.05
N MET A 57 9.72 -15.50 -10.48
CA MET A 57 9.59 -15.15 -11.90
C MET A 57 10.89 -14.57 -12.47
N ALA A 58 11.66 -13.83 -11.66
CA ALA A 58 12.96 -13.31 -12.07
C ALA A 58 14.04 -14.38 -12.25
N ILE A 59 13.90 -15.56 -11.63
CA ILE A 59 14.76 -16.72 -11.91
C ILE A 59 14.41 -17.31 -13.28
N GLU A 60 13.12 -17.47 -13.56
CA GLU A 60 12.66 -18.09 -14.82
C GLU A 60 12.90 -17.18 -16.03
N ASN A 61 12.60 -15.88 -15.89
CA ASN A 61 12.58 -14.94 -17.01
C ASN A 61 13.76 -13.94 -17.01
N ASN A 62 14.71 -14.08 -16.08
CA ASN A 62 15.70 -13.08 -15.70
C ASN A 62 15.12 -11.80 -15.07
N LEU A 63 15.98 -11.06 -14.36
CA LEU A 63 15.63 -9.75 -13.81
C LEU A 63 15.21 -8.77 -14.91
N LEU A 64 14.25 -7.90 -14.58
CA LEU A 64 13.74 -6.89 -15.50
C LEU A 64 14.86 -6.01 -16.08
N GLU A 65 15.80 -5.55 -15.25
CA GLU A 65 16.96 -4.78 -15.72
C GLU A 65 17.87 -5.58 -16.66
N LYS A 66 18.01 -6.91 -16.45
CA LYS A 66 18.81 -7.78 -17.31
C LYS A 66 18.14 -7.96 -18.67
N ARG A 67 16.83 -8.23 -18.69
CA ARG A 67 16.03 -8.35 -19.92
C ARG A 67 16.12 -7.10 -20.79
N ILE A 68 15.96 -5.92 -20.18
CA ILE A 68 16.02 -4.65 -20.91
C ILE A 68 17.45 -4.32 -21.33
N TRP A 69 18.45 -4.63 -20.50
CA TRP A 69 19.86 -4.42 -20.85
C TRP A 69 20.28 -5.29 -22.04
N ASP A 70 19.94 -6.58 -22.04
CA ASP A 70 20.22 -7.49 -23.15
C ASP A 70 19.52 -7.03 -24.44
N TRP A 71 18.30 -6.50 -24.31
CA TRP A 71 17.62 -5.86 -25.43
C TRP A 71 18.38 -4.63 -25.94
N ILE A 72 18.83 -3.71 -25.07
CA ILE A 72 19.62 -2.53 -25.45
C ILE A 72 20.90 -2.93 -26.22
N LEU A 73 21.59 -3.98 -25.75
CA LEU A 73 22.79 -4.50 -26.41
C LEU A 73 22.51 -5.15 -27.76
N SER A 74 21.32 -5.74 -27.94
CA SER A 74 20.88 -6.34 -29.21
C SER A 74 20.48 -5.32 -30.29
N GLN A 75 20.27 -4.05 -29.91
CA GLN A 75 19.81 -3.00 -30.82
C GLN A 75 20.94 -2.07 -31.26
N ASN A 76 20.82 -1.61 -32.52
CA ASN A 76 21.60 -0.50 -33.04
C ASN A 76 21.30 0.79 -32.26
N GLU A 77 22.26 1.70 -32.18
CA GLU A 77 22.16 2.94 -31.39
C GLU A 77 20.87 3.73 -31.68
N ASP A 78 20.51 3.88 -32.96
CA ASP A 78 19.32 4.61 -33.39
C ASP A 78 17.99 3.97 -32.95
N ASN A 79 18.00 2.67 -32.65
CA ASN A 79 16.81 1.89 -32.26
C ASN A 79 16.65 1.74 -30.75
N ARG A 80 17.58 2.26 -29.94
CA ARG A 80 17.52 2.22 -28.46
C ARG A 80 16.53 3.25 -27.92
N THR A 81 15.27 3.16 -28.30
CA THR A 81 14.22 4.11 -27.91
C THR A 81 13.11 3.45 -27.10
N MET A 82 12.36 4.24 -26.32
CA MET A 82 11.18 3.74 -25.59
C MET A 82 10.13 3.11 -26.53
N ASN A 83 9.98 3.63 -27.76
CA ASN A 83 9.01 3.12 -28.71
C ASN A 83 9.38 1.72 -29.22
N GLU A 84 10.66 1.49 -29.51
CA GLU A 84 11.14 0.17 -29.92
C GLU A 84 11.13 -0.82 -28.75
N LEU A 85 11.35 -0.36 -27.52
CA LEU A 85 11.21 -1.18 -26.31
C LEU A 85 9.77 -1.68 -26.12
N PHE A 86 8.76 -0.83 -26.40
CA PHE A 86 7.36 -1.25 -26.39
C PHE A 86 7.05 -2.27 -27.50
N LYS A 87 7.62 -2.10 -28.70
CA LYS A 87 7.47 -3.07 -29.80
C LYS A 87 8.13 -4.41 -29.50
N ALA A 88 9.19 -4.42 -28.70
CA ALA A 88 9.85 -5.64 -28.25
C ALA A 88 9.06 -6.44 -27.18
N GLY A 89 7.88 -5.95 -26.78
CA GLY A 89 6.95 -6.67 -25.91
C GLY A 89 7.01 -6.28 -24.44
N PHE A 90 7.80 -5.28 -24.05
CA PHE A 90 7.79 -4.75 -22.68
C PHE A 90 6.57 -3.85 -22.46
N GLY A 91 5.72 -4.18 -21.50
CA GLY A 91 4.54 -3.37 -21.19
C GLY A 91 4.91 -2.02 -20.55
N ARG A 92 3.99 -1.04 -20.54
CA ARG A 92 4.20 0.25 -19.83
C ARG A 92 4.52 0.07 -18.35
N HIS A 93 3.97 -0.96 -17.73
CA HIS A 93 4.20 -1.32 -16.33
C HIS A 93 5.60 -1.90 -16.07
N GLU A 94 6.28 -2.42 -17.09
CA GLU A 94 7.65 -2.96 -17.00
C GLU A 94 8.69 -1.95 -17.49
N ALA A 95 8.46 -1.32 -18.64
CA ALA A 95 9.41 -0.43 -19.29
C ALA A 95 9.78 0.78 -18.42
N GLY A 96 8.79 1.42 -17.78
CA GLY A 96 9.02 2.58 -16.91
C GLY A 96 9.93 2.25 -15.71
N PRO A 97 9.56 1.28 -14.86
CA PRO A 97 10.40 0.85 -13.74
C PRO A 97 11.76 0.31 -14.19
N GLY A 98 11.80 -0.48 -15.25
CA GLY A 98 13.02 -1.06 -15.78
C GLY A 98 14.05 -0.03 -16.25
N ILE A 99 13.62 1.00 -16.97
CA ILE A 99 14.49 2.13 -17.34
C ILE A 99 14.90 2.94 -16.11
N GLY A 100 14.03 3.10 -15.11
CA GLY A 100 14.40 3.70 -13.83
C GLY A 100 15.56 2.97 -13.14
N LEU A 101 15.56 1.64 -13.19
CA LEU A 101 16.63 0.80 -12.66
C LEU A 101 17.93 0.96 -13.45
N LEU A 102 17.86 0.97 -14.79
CA LEU A 102 19.04 1.18 -15.64
C LEU A 102 19.62 2.60 -15.49
N LYS A 103 18.77 3.59 -15.25
CA LYS A 103 19.22 4.96 -14.94
C LYS A 103 20.04 5.04 -13.67
N SER A 104 19.67 4.27 -12.64
CA SER A 104 20.49 4.16 -11.42
C SER A 104 21.86 3.52 -11.65
N LEU A 105 22.03 2.78 -12.74
CA LEU A 105 23.28 2.12 -13.11
C LEU A 105 24.14 2.94 -14.10
N GLY A 106 23.63 4.06 -14.61
CA GLY A 106 24.38 4.94 -15.53
C GLY A 106 23.83 5.03 -16.95
N VAL A 107 22.64 4.48 -17.24
CA VAL A 107 21.96 4.69 -18.53
C VAL A 107 21.23 6.03 -18.53
N SER A 108 21.59 6.94 -19.44
CA SER A 108 20.91 8.21 -19.65
C SER A 108 19.99 8.15 -20.88
N ILE A 109 19.06 9.10 -20.96
CA ILE A 109 18.20 9.27 -22.14
C ILE A 109 18.55 10.63 -22.75
N GLU A 110 19.12 10.62 -23.96
CA GLU A 110 19.41 11.83 -24.71
C GLU A 110 18.64 11.81 -26.02
N LYS A 111 17.83 12.84 -26.28
CA LYS A 111 16.98 12.96 -27.49
C LYS A 111 16.11 11.71 -27.76
N GLY A 112 15.72 10.99 -26.71
CA GLY A 112 14.88 9.78 -26.82
C GLY A 112 15.64 8.47 -27.04
N ILE A 113 16.97 8.51 -27.05
CA ILE A 113 17.86 7.35 -27.23
C ILE A 113 18.55 7.02 -25.90
N PHE A 114 18.65 5.73 -25.56
CA PHE A 114 19.40 5.26 -24.40
C PHE A 114 20.90 5.28 -24.66
N ILE A 115 21.63 6.05 -23.85
CA ILE A 115 23.09 6.19 -23.92
C ILE A 115 23.70 5.68 -22.61
N PHE A 116 24.88 5.07 -22.70
CA PHE A 116 25.65 4.63 -21.55
C PHE A 116 27.14 4.81 -21.83
N ASN A 117 27.90 5.15 -20.79
CA ASN A 117 29.34 5.45 -20.93
C ASN A 117 30.23 4.23 -20.67
N ASN A 118 29.74 3.23 -19.94
CA ASN A 118 30.53 2.09 -19.50
C ASN A 118 29.71 0.79 -19.49
N GLU A 119 29.78 0.04 -20.58
CA GLU A 119 29.03 -1.22 -20.76
C GLU A 119 29.44 -2.30 -19.74
N GLU A 120 30.74 -2.42 -19.47
CA GLU A 120 31.29 -3.46 -18.60
C GLU A 120 30.84 -3.28 -17.15
N GLU A 121 30.82 -2.04 -16.65
CA GLU A 121 30.40 -1.74 -15.29
C GLU A 121 28.89 -2.00 -15.07
N ILE A 122 28.06 -1.62 -16.04
CA ILE A 122 26.61 -1.85 -15.99
C ILE A 122 26.33 -3.35 -16.05
N SER A 123 26.97 -4.06 -16.97
CA SER A 123 26.83 -5.51 -17.12
C SER A 123 27.33 -6.26 -15.89
N GLY A 124 28.41 -5.80 -15.26
CA GLY A 124 28.93 -6.34 -14.00
C GLY A 124 27.94 -6.21 -12.85
N LYS A 125 27.42 -5.00 -12.60
CA LYS A 125 26.43 -4.75 -11.54
C LYS A 125 25.12 -5.52 -11.76
N ILE A 126 24.67 -5.66 -13.00
CA ILE A 126 23.50 -6.48 -13.33
C ILE A 126 23.79 -7.97 -13.07
N SER A 127 24.99 -8.45 -13.41
CA SER A 127 25.39 -9.83 -13.16
C SER A 127 25.50 -10.16 -11.67
N GLU A 128 25.98 -9.23 -10.85
CA GLU A 128 25.98 -9.34 -9.38
C GLU A 128 24.55 -9.45 -8.85
N ARG A 129 23.63 -8.61 -9.33
CA ARG A 129 22.22 -8.64 -8.96
C ARG A 129 21.53 -9.96 -9.36
N VAL A 130 21.82 -10.48 -10.55
CA VAL A 130 21.32 -11.79 -11.00
C VAL A 130 21.88 -12.90 -10.12
N SER A 131 23.18 -12.87 -9.83
CA SER A 131 23.84 -13.85 -8.97
C SER A 131 23.26 -13.86 -7.55
N PHE A 132 22.90 -12.69 -7.01
CA PHE A 132 22.24 -12.56 -5.71
C PHE A 132 20.87 -13.27 -5.67
N ILE A 133 20.03 -13.03 -6.68
CA ILE A 133 18.71 -13.68 -6.77
C ILE A 133 18.85 -15.18 -7.03
N GLN A 134 19.83 -15.59 -7.83
CA GLN A 134 20.14 -17.00 -8.05
C GLN A 134 20.64 -17.69 -6.76
N ALA A 135 21.44 -17.02 -5.94
CA ALA A 135 21.86 -17.57 -4.65
C ALA A 135 20.64 -17.86 -3.75
N LEU A 136 19.64 -16.98 -3.75
CA LEU A 136 18.39 -17.15 -3.00
C LEU A 136 17.47 -18.28 -3.54
N SER A 137 17.76 -18.85 -4.72
CA SER A 137 16.99 -19.98 -5.27
C SER A 137 17.16 -21.27 -4.47
N VAL A 138 18.28 -21.40 -3.74
CA VAL A 138 18.64 -22.61 -2.99
C VAL A 138 17.83 -22.73 -1.69
N GLY A 139 17.10 -21.68 -1.30
CA GLY A 139 16.17 -21.67 -0.17
C GLY A 139 16.42 -20.49 0.79
N LYS A 140 16.14 -20.72 2.07
CA LYS A 140 16.28 -19.71 3.13
C LYS A 140 17.76 -19.42 3.41
N ILE A 141 18.18 -18.17 3.22
CA ILE A 141 19.54 -17.72 3.54
C ILE A 141 19.51 -16.71 4.68
N SER A 142 20.44 -16.84 5.63
CA SER A 142 20.60 -15.89 6.73
C SER A 142 21.05 -14.52 6.20
N PHE A 143 20.44 -13.45 6.71
CA PHE A 143 20.75 -12.06 6.39
C PHE A 143 22.24 -11.73 6.57
N GLU A 144 22.90 -12.30 7.57
CA GLU A 144 24.32 -12.05 7.87
C GLU A 144 25.27 -12.52 6.75
N LYS A 145 24.83 -13.46 5.91
CA LYS A 145 25.62 -14.00 4.79
C LYS A 145 25.40 -13.22 3.50
N LEU A 146 24.50 -12.23 3.50
CA LEU A 146 24.07 -11.51 2.31
C LEU A 146 24.53 -10.06 2.36
N ASP A 147 24.71 -9.47 1.17
CA ASP A 147 25.07 -8.06 1.04
C ASP A 147 23.89 -7.17 1.47
N SER A 148 24.11 -6.36 2.51
CA SER A 148 23.10 -5.47 3.07
C SER A 148 22.56 -4.42 2.09
N GLU A 149 23.36 -3.99 1.10
CA GLU A 149 22.94 -3.02 0.10
C GLU A 149 22.00 -3.67 -0.92
N LEU A 150 22.34 -4.88 -1.38
CA LEU A 150 21.50 -5.65 -2.31
C LEU A 150 20.17 -6.03 -1.66
N VAL A 151 20.18 -6.43 -0.38
CA VAL A 151 18.95 -6.72 0.36
C VAL A 151 18.05 -5.48 0.41
N LYS A 152 18.59 -4.32 0.78
CA LYS A 152 17.81 -3.07 0.81
C LYS A 152 17.23 -2.73 -0.56
N HIS A 153 18.06 -2.83 -1.59
CA HIS A 153 17.68 -2.56 -2.98
C HIS A 153 16.52 -3.45 -3.44
N PHE A 154 16.57 -4.75 -3.14
CA PHE A 154 15.52 -5.70 -3.54
C PHE A 154 14.29 -5.65 -2.62
N SER A 155 14.44 -5.31 -1.34
CA SER A 155 13.31 -5.15 -0.41
C SER A 155 12.38 -4.00 -0.79
N GLY A 156 12.91 -2.95 -1.44
CA GLY A 156 12.11 -1.85 -1.98
C GLY A 156 11.27 -2.23 -3.19
N ARG A 157 11.47 -3.43 -3.76
CA ARG A 157 10.72 -3.93 -4.91
C ARG A 157 9.61 -4.84 -4.44
N LYS A 158 8.40 -4.55 -4.92
CA LYS A 158 7.19 -5.29 -4.56
C LYS A 158 7.37 -6.79 -4.85
N ASN A 159 7.17 -7.63 -3.83
CA ASN A 159 7.14 -9.09 -3.91
C ASN A 159 8.39 -9.77 -4.49
N LEU A 160 9.55 -9.09 -4.51
CA LEU A 160 10.76 -9.70 -5.05
C LEU A 160 11.48 -10.58 -4.01
N ILE A 161 11.65 -10.05 -2.80
CA ILE A 161 12.18 -10.80 -1.65
C ILE A 161 11.24 -10.65 -0.45
N ASN A 162 11.20 -11.67 0.38
CA ASN A 162 10.51 -11.68 1.66
C ASN A 162 11.54 -11.78 2.77
N ILE A 163 11.32 -11.05 3.86
CA ILE A 163 12.16 -11.11 5.06
C ILE A 163 11.33 -11.83 6.13
N GLU A 164 11.78 -13.00 6.53
CA GLU A 164 11.20 -13.80 7.60
C GLU A 164 12.05 -13.62 8.86
N GLU A 165 11.44 -13.15 9.94
CA GLU A 165 12.11 -12.98 11.23
C GLU A 165 11.78 -14.17 12.13
N TYR A 166 12.82 -14.79 12.67
CA TYR A 166 12.70 -15.89 13.62
C TYR A 166 13.38 -15.47 14.92
N THR A 167 12.68 -15.65 16.02
CA THR A 167 13.28 -15.52 17.36
C THR A 167 13.62 -16.92 17.84
N VAL A 168 14.92 -17.20 17.95
CA VAL A 168 15.41 -18.42 18.59
C VAL A 168 15.68 -18.09 20.05
N ARG A 169 15.18 -18.93 20.96
CA ARG A 169 15.37 -18.80 22.40
C ARG A 169 16.32 -19.88 22.89
N GLU A 170 17.32 -19.45 23.64
CA GLU A 170 18.25 -20.30 24.35
C GLU A 170 18.15 -20.00 25.86
N TRP A 171 18.38 -21.02 26.70
CA TRP A 171 18.24 -20.89 28.14
C TRP A 171 19.52 -21.30 28.85
N LYS A 172 20.00 -20.43 29.74
CA LYS A 172 21.18 -20.67 30.56
C LYS A 172 20.80 -20.68 32.04
N LEU A 173 21.27 -21.65 32.80
CA LEU A 173 20.99 -21.73 34.24
C LEU A 173 21.75 -20.63 35.00
N THR A 174 21.07 -19.93 35.91
CA THR A 174 21.72 -18.92 36.78
C THR A 174 22.24 -19.54 38.07
N GLU A 175 23.05 -18.80 38.85
CA GLU A 175 23.50 -19.25 40.17
C GLU A 175 22.34 -19.54 41.13
N LYS A 176 21.24 -18.79 41.01
CA LYS A 176 20.01 -18.99 41.79
C LYS A 176 19.33 -20.31 41.40
N GLY A 177 19.25 -20.62 40.10
CA GLY A 177 18.69 -21.88 39.60
C GLY A 177 19.55 -23.11 39.95
N ILE A 178 20.87 -22.96 40.09
CA ILE A 178 21.77 -24.04 40.54
C ILE A 178 21.49 -24.41 42.01
N ASN A 179 21.27 -23.40 42.85
CA ASN A 179 21.16 -23.51 44.30
C ASN A 179 19.74 -23.82 44.81
N ILE A 180 18.76 -24.03 43.92
CA ILE A 180 17.42 -24.48 44.32
C ILE A 180 17.53 -25.83 45.06
N PRO A 181 16.95 -25.95 46.26
CA PRO A 181 16.81 -27.23 46.95
C PRO A 181 15.93 -28.22 46.18
N ASP A 182 16.31 -29.50 46.15
CA ASP A 182 15.53 -30.53 45.42
C ASP A 182 14.08 -30.66 45.91
N LYS A 183 13.85 -30.34 47.18
CA LYS A 183 12.55 -30.30 47.85
C LYS A 183 11.60 -29.23 47.32
N ASP A 184 12.10 -28.22 46.61
CA ASP A 184 11.29 -27.14 46.04
C ASP A 184 11.00 -27.38 44.54
N LEU A 185 11.57 -28.46 43.95
CA LEU A 185 11.30 -28.90 42.59
C LEU A 185 10.11 -29.87 42.58
N GLU A 186 8.93 -29.38 42.91
CA GLU A 186 7.68 -30.13 42.84
C GLU A 186 6.90 -29.79 41.58
N GLU A 187 6.33 -30.81 40.94
CA GLU A 187 5.40 -30.62 39.82
C GLU A 187 4.04 -30.21 40.38
N ILE A 188 3.68 -28.93 40.20
CA ILE A 188 2.41 -28.36 40.65
C ILE A 188 1.53 -28.13 39.43
N GLU A 189 0.28 -28.60 39.48
CA GLU A 189 -0.72 -28.34 38.46
C GLU A 189 -1.29 -26.92 38.63
N LEU A 190 -1.12 -26.07 37.62
CA LEU A 190 -1.61 -24.69 37.61
C LEU A 190 -2.80 -24.55 36.65
N ILE A 191 -3.85 -23.88 37.11
CA ILE A 191 -5.04 -23.62 36.31
C ILE A 191 -4.81 -22.37 35.46
N GLY A 192 -4.85 -22.54 34.13
CA GLY A 192 -4.63 -21.46 33.16
C GLY A 192 -5.89 -20.69 32.77
N GLU A 193 -7.06 -21.33 32.77
CA GLU A 193 -8.34 -20.70 32.43
C GLU A 193 -9.44 -21.20 33.37
N ILE A 194 -10.26 -20.26 33.86
CA ILE A 194 -11.39 -20.58 34.73
C ILE A 194 -12.59 -20.92 33.84
N THR A 195 -12.95 -22.20 33.78
CA THR A 195 -14.14 -22.65 33.04
C THR A 195 -15.38 -22.76 33.94
N PRO A 196 -16.60 -22.62 33.38
CA PRO A 196 -17.83 -22.82 34.14
C PRO A 196 -17.91 -24.18 34.82
N GLU A 197 -17.37 -25.23 34.19
CA GLU A 197 -17.34 -26.60 34.72
C GLU A 197 -16.36 -26.75 35.89
N PHE A 198 -15.28 -25.95 35.90
CA PHE A 198 -14.31 -25.93 37.00
C PHE A 198 -14.92 -25.26 38.24
N LEU A 199 -15.64 -24.16 38.06
CA LEU A 199 -16.32 -23.44 39.15
C LEU A 199 -17.45 -24.25 39.82
N GLN A 200 -17.96 -25.29 39.14
CA GLN A 200 -18.98 -26.19 39.71
C GLN A 200 -18.38 -27.29 40.61
N LYS A 201 -17.06 -27.49 40.59
CA LYS A 201 -16.38 -28.47 41.45
C LYS A 201 -16.01 -27.84 42.80
N GLU A 202 -16.00 -28.62 43.88
CA GLU A 202 -15.43 -28.17 45.15
C GLU A 202 -13.90 -28.04 45.05
N GLY A 203 -13.31 -27.05 45.73
CA GLY A 203 -11.85 -26.87 45.79
C GLY A 203 -11.25 -25.82 44.84
N TRP A 204 -12.06 -25.15 44.02
CA TRP A 204 -11.59 -24.05 43.16
C TRP A 204 -10.98 -22.89 43.96
N GLU A 205 -11.48 -22.62 45.17
CA GLU A 205 -10.98 -21.56 46.06
C GLU A 205 -9.51 -21.75 46.47
N ASN A 206 -9.06 -23.01 46.58
CA ASN A 206 -7.71 -23.37 47.03
C ASN A 206 -6.81 -23.85 45.90
N ALA A 207 -7.25 -23.76 44.64
CA ALA A 207 -6.45 -24.15 43.49
C ALA A 207 -5.34 -23.14 43.23
N SER A 208 -4.21 -23.61 42.68
CA SER A 208 -3.13 -22.75 42.23
C SER A 208 -3.37 -22.29 40.80
N TYR A 209 -3.27 -20.98 40.56
CA TYR A 209 -3.58 -20.36 39.28
C TYR A 209 -2.30 -19.90 38.60
N LYS A 210 -2.27 -20.02 37.27
CA LYS A 210 -1.22 -19.40 36.47
C LYS A 210 -1.40 -17.89 36.50
N GLU A 211 -0.33 -17.16 36.77
CA GLU A 211 -0.35 -15.69 36.73
C GLU A 211 -0.69 -15.19 35.32
N PHE A 212 -1.52 -14.15 35.26
CA PHE A 212 -1.93 -13.55 34.00
C PHE A 212 -0.86 -12.56 33.52
N ASP A 213 -0.28 -12.86 32.35
CA ASP A 213 0.72 -11.99 31.73
C ASP A 213 0.04 -10.78 31.07
N ILE A 214 0.16 -9.62 31.72
CA ILE A 214 -0.40 -8.34 31.26
C ILE A 214 0.28 -7.83 29.97
N ASN A 215 1.49 -8.32 29.67
CA ASN A 215 2.27 -7.89 28.51
C ASN A 215 2.08 -8.81 27.30
N ALA A 216 1.28 -9.88 27.43
CA ALA A 216 1.04 -10.82 26.33
C ALA A 216 0.19 -10.19 25.22
N ASP A 217 0.55 -10.49 23.98
CA ASP A 217 -0.25 -10.09 22.82
C ASP A 217 -1.65 -10.70 22.90
N THR A 218 -2.66 -9.82 22.87
CA THR A 218 -4.07 -10.22 22.95
C THR A 218 -4.66 -10.28 21.53
N PRO A 219 -5.48 -11.29 21.19
CA PRO A 219 -6.18 -11.30 19.91
C PRO A 219 -7.07 -10.06 19.79
N ILE A 220 -6.84 -9.26 18.74
CA ILE A 220 -7.67 -8.09 18.45
C ILE A 220 -9.03 -8.59 17.94
N PRO A 221 -10.15 -8.18 18.56
CA PRO A 221 -11.47 -8.61 18.11
C PRO A 221 -11.69 -8.20 16.65
N VAL A 222 -12.12 -9.16 15.83
CA VAL A 222 -12.38 -8.93 14.42
C VAL A 222 -13.75 -8.24 14.29
N GLY A 223 -13.75 -6.97 13.91
CA GLY A 223 -14.95 -6.17 13.70
C GLY A 223 -14.97 -5.50 12.32
N GLY A 224 -16.16 -5.14 11.86
CA GLY A 224 -16.31 -4.33 10.64
C GLY A 224 -15.67 -2.96 10.82
N ARG A 225 -14.87 -2.53 9.84
CA ARG A 225 -14.21 -1.21 9.85
C ARG A 225 -14.76 -0.36 8.70
N PRO A 226 -15.14 0.90 8.94
CA PRO A 226 -15.53 1.80 7.86
C PRO A 226 -14.32 2.07 6.95
N HIS A 227 -14.58 2.25 5.65
CA HIS A 227 -13.53 2.66 4.73
C HIS A 227 -12.98 4.04 5.18
N PRO A 228 -11.65 4.23 5.28
CA PRO A 228 -11.08 5.47 5.82
C PRO A 228 -11.55 6.75 5.11
N MET A 229 -11.74 6.68 3.78
CA MET A 229 -12.29 7.80 3.00
C MET A 229 -13.73 8.14 3.39
N GLN A 230 -14.57 7.13 3.71
CA GLN A 230 -15.94 7.39 4.14
C GLN A 230 -15.94 8.11 5.50
N SER A 231 -15.11 7.66 6.44
CA SER A 231 -14.97 8.33 7.75
C SER A 231 -14.54 9.78 7.61
N LEU A 232 -13.66 10.09 6.65
CA LEU A 232 -13.25 11.46 6.36
C LEU A 232 -14.38 12.28 5.73
N ILE A 233 -15.12 11.70 4.78
CA ILE A 233 -16.28 12.34 4.15
C ILE A 233 -17.33 12.70 5.19
N GLU A 234 -17.67 11.78 6.10
CA GLU A 234 -18.65 12.04 7.17
C GLU A 234 -18.18 13.16 8.11
N ARG A 235 -16.89 13.20 8.43
CA ARG A 235 -16.33 14.28 9.25
C ARG A 235 -16.39 15.65 8.55
N ILE A 236 -16.12 15.70 7.25
CA ILE A 236 -16.22 16.96 6.49
C ILE A 236 -17.69 17.39 6.39
N ARG A 237 -18.59 16.43 6.12
CA ARG A 237 -20.03 16.64 6.08
C ARG A 237 -20.54 17.22 7.40
N SER A 238 -20.14 16.66 8.55
CA SER A 238 -20.58 17.15 9.86
C SER A 238 -20.20 18.61 10.10
N VAL A 239 -18.98 19.01 9.72
CA VAL A 239 -18.50 20.39 9.87
C VAL A 239 -19.38 21.37 9.06
N PHE A 240 -19.69 21.05 7.81
CA PHE A 240 -20.54 21.93 7.00
C PHE A 240 -21.98 22.01 7.51
N LEU A 241 -22.55 20.89 7.96
CA LEU A 241 -23.88 20.86 8.57
C LEU A 241 -23.93 21.70 9.85
N GLU A 242 -22.90 21.61 10.72
CA GLU A 242 -22.77 22.42 11.94
C GLU A 242 -22.65 23.93 11.64
N MET A 243 -22.06 24.30 10.51
CA MET A 243 -22.00 25.69 10.03
C MET A 243 -23.31 26.19 9.41
N GLY A 244 -24.35 25.33 9.33
CA GLY A 244 -25.64 25.64 8.75
C GLY A 244 -25.68 25.58 7.22
N PHE A 245 -24.76 24.84 6.59
CA PHE A 245 -24.84 24.55 5.16
C PHE A 245 -25.75 23.34 4.90
N SER A 246 -26.43 23.32 3.77
CA SER A 246 -27.23 22.18 3.29
C SER A 246 -26.46 21.37 2.24
N GLU A 247 -26.54 20.05 2.32
CA GLU A 247 -25.86 19.18 1.35
C GLU A 247 -26.64 19.15 0.02
N ILE A 248 -25.92 19.31 -1.09
CA ILE A 248 -26.44 19.18 -2.45
C ILE A 248 -25.71 18.06 -3.18
N GLU A 249 -26.49 17.25 -3.89
CA GLU A 249 -25.99 16.17 -4.72
C GLU A 249 -26.31 16.41 -6.19
N GLY A 250 -25.63 15.68 -7.07
CA GLY A 250 -25.90 15.76 -8.49
C GLY A 250 -25.29 14.59 -9.25
N ASN A 251 -25.73 14.42 -10.49
CA ASN A 251 -25.34 13.30 -11.35
C ASN A 251 -23.86 13.37 -11.75
N TYR A 252 -23.27 12.21 -12.05
CA TYR A 252 -21.92 12.12 -12.60
C TYR A 252 -21.87 12.58 -14.06
N VAL A 253 -22.88 12.22 -14.83
CA VAL A 253 -23.03 12.64 -16.23
C VAL A 253 -23.65 14.04 -16.25
N GLN A 254 -22.98 14.97 -16.93
CA GLN A 254 -23.40 16.36 -17.06
C GLN A 254 -23.19 16.81 -18.51
N SER A 255 -23.92 17.84 -18.93
CA SER A 255 -23.64 18.48 -20.21
C SER A 255 -22.42 19.38 -20.09
N ALA A 256 -21.68 19.55 -21.19
CA ALA A 256 -20.59 20.53 -21.28
C ALA A 256 -21.07 21.95 -20.94
N GLY A 257 -22.32 22.27 -21.31
CA GLY A 257 -23.05 23.47 -20.95
C GLY A 257 -23.03 23.74 -19.45
N TRP A 258 -23.58 22.82 -18.67
CA TRP A 258 -23.64 23.00 -17.22
C TRP A 258 -22.28 22.86 -16.54
N ASN A 259 -21.42 21.95 -17.01
CA ASN A 259 -20.13 21.72 -16.38
C ASN A 259 -19.11 22.82 -16.69
N MET A 260 -19.24 23.56 -17.80
CA MET A 260 -18.22 24.52 -18.22
C MET A 260 -18.82 25.86 -18.67
N ASP A 261 -19.78 25.87 -19.60
CA ASP A 261 -20.32 27.12 -20.18
C ASP A 261 -21.04 27.97 -19.13
N ALA A 262 -21.80 27.35 -18.24
CA ALA A 262 -22.50 27.99 -17.12
C ALA A 262 -21.54 28.60 -16.08
N LEU A 263 -20.28 28.15 -16.06
CA LEU A 263 -19.20 28.71 -15.23
C LEU A 263 -18.39 29.80 -15.95
N PHE A 264 -18.88 30.26 -17.11
CA PHE A 264 -18.22 31.25 -17.94
C PHE A 264 -16.82 30.85 -18.44
N ILE A 265 -16.55 29.54 -18.54
CA ILE A 265 -15.30 29.01 -19.11
C ILE A 265 -15.42 29.04 -20.64
N PRO A 266 -14.48 29.60 -21.41
CA PRO A 266 -14.60 29.65 -22.87
C PRO A 266 -14.50 28.25 -23.52
N GLN A 267 -15.11 28.06 -24.68
CA GLN A 267 -15.11 26.77 -25.40
C GLN A 267 -13.73 26.37 -25.93
N SER A 268 -12.83 27.33 -26.14
CA SER A 268 -11.43 27.11 -26.53
C SER A 268 -10.51 26.73 -25.36
N HIS A 269 -11.03 26.63 -24.14
CA HIS A 269 -10.21 26.38 -22.95
C HIS A 269 -9.56 24.97 -22.99
N PRO A 270 -8.24 24.83 -22.72
CA PRO A 270 -7.53 23.55 -22.79
C PRO A 270 -8.16 22.43 -21.96
N ALA A 271 -8.71 22.76 -20.78
CA ALA A 271 -9.38 21.79 -19.93
C ALA A 271 -10.60 21.10 -20.57
N ARG A 272 -11.12 21.60 -21.69
CA ARG A 272 -12.22 20.97 -22.46
C ARG A 272 -11.72 19.94 -23.47
N THR A 273 -10.40 19.76 -23.62
CA THR A 273 -9.85 18.80 -24.56
C THR A 273 -10.11 17.36 -24.11
N MET A 274 -10.19 16.42 -25.06
CA MET A 274 -10.38 14.99 -24.76
C MET A 274 -9.25 14.37 -23.91
N GLN A 275 -8.10 15.04 -23.79
CA GLN A 275 -7.02 14.59 -22.93
C GLN A 275 -7.30 14.85 -21.44
N ASP A 276 -8.10 15.87 -21.13
CA ASP A 276 -8.39 16.33 -19.76
C ASP A 276 -9.83 16.02 -19.30
N THR A 277 -10.74 15.73 -20.24
CA THR A 277 -12.17 15.53 -19.98
C THR A 277 -12.69 14.29 -20.69
N PHE A 278 -13.37 13.42 -19.92
CA PHE A 278 -14.06 12.25 -20.46
C PHE A 278 -15.43 12.65 -21.04
N TYR A 279 -15.48 12.84 -22.35
CA TYR A 279 -16.74 12.92 -23.10
C TYR A 279 -17.35 11.53 -23.29
N LEU A 280 -18.67 11.49 -23.40
CA LEU A 280 -19.44 10.27 -23.54
C LEU A 280 -19.84 10.03 -25.00
N GLU A 281 -19.80 8.77 -25.42
CA GLU A 281 -20.43 8.33 -26.67
C GLU A 281 -21.94 8.10 -26.46
N GLU A 282 -22.33 7.62 -25.27
CA GLU A 282 -23.72 7.39 -24.92
C GLU A 282 -24.02 7.85 -23.47
N PRO A 283 -24.86 8.88 -23.26
CA PRO A 283 -25.44 9.76 -24.28
C PRO A 283 -24.40 10.75 -24.84
N GLU A 284 -24.27 10.83 -26.17
CA GLU A 284 -23.42 11.84 -26.83
C GLU A 284 -23.88 13.26 -26.53
N LYS A 285 -25.20 13.48 -26.45
CA LYS A 285 -25.81 14.78 -26.20
C LYS A 285 -26.84 14.70 -25.08
N ILE A 286 -26.87 15.75 -24.27
CA ILE A 286 -27.82 15.96 -23.18
C ILE A 286 -28.63 17.19 -23.53
N ASP A 287 -29.95 17.08 -23.39
CA ASP A 287 -30.87 18.15 -23.74
C ASP A 287 -30.75 19.32 -22.75
N ILE A 288 -30.81 20.55 -23.29
CA ILE A 288 -30.73 21.79 -22.54
C ILE A 288 -31.77 22.74 -23.14
N PRO A 289 -32.61 23.41 -22.32
CA PRO A 289 -33.58 24.38 -22.82
C PRO A 289 -32.92 25.43 -23.72
N ASP A 290 -33.54 25.72 -24.87
CA ASP A 290 -33.00 26.67 -25.86
C ASP A 290 -32.77 28.07 -25.26
N GLU A 291 -33.64 28.50 -24.34
CA GLU A 291 -33.51 29.75 -23.60
C GLU A 291 -32.17 29.86 -22.84
N MET A 292 -31.73 28.76 -22.22
CA MET A 292 -30.44 28.72 -21.52
C MET A 292 -29.27 28.75 -22.49
N LEU A 293 -29.39 28.07 -23.63
CA LEU A 293 -28.36 28.08 -24.68
C LEU A 293 -28.23 29.46 -25.33
N ASP A 294 -29.34 30.15 -25.56
CA ASP A 294 -29.39 31.53 -26.05
C ASP A 294 -28.76 32.51 -25.04
N LEU A 295 -29.09 32.35 -23.76
CA LEU A 295 -28.51 33.16 -22.70
C LEU A 295 -27.00 32.98 -22.62
N TRP A 296 -26.51 31.73 -22.55
CA TRP A 296 -25.06 31.48 -22.51
C TRP A 296 -24.35 31.98 -23.76
N ALA A 297 -24.93 31.79 -24.96
CA ALA A 297 -24.36 32.33 -26.19
C ALA A 297 -24.23 33.86 -26.11
N SER A 298 -25.29 34.57 -25.72
CA SER A 298 -25.28 36.03 -25.66
C SER A 298 -24.25 36.57 -24.65
N VAL A 299 -24.15 35.94 -23.47
CA VAL A 299 -23.19 36.29 -22.41
C VAL A 299 -21.75 35.99 -22.83
N HIS A 300 -21.49 34.84 -23.45
CA HIS A 300 -20.14 34.48 -23.92
C HIS A 300 -19.70 35.28 -25.13
N GLU A 301 -20.59 35.62 -26.05
CA GLU A 301 -20.22 36.36 -27.28
C GLU A 301 -20.07 37.86 -27.02
N SER A 302 -20.99 38.45 -26.26
CA SER A 302 -21.13 39.92 -26.14
C SER A 302 -21.21 40.45 -24.72
N GLY A 303 -21.26 39.56 -23.72
CA GLY A 303 -21.43 39.95 -22.31
C GLY A 303 -22.87 40.24 -21.89
N HIS A 304 -23.81 40.25 -22.84
CA HIS A 304 -25.25 40.50 -22.61
C HIS A 304 -25.47 41.83 -21.86
N ASP A 305 -26.27 41.84 -20.79
CA ASP A 305 -26.63 42.99 -19.97
C ASP A 305 -25.77 43.15 -18.71
N THR A 306 -24.71 42.34 -18.57
CA THR A 306 -23.89 42.29 -17.35
C THR A 306 -22.85 43.41 -17.23
N GLY A 307 -22.63 44.18 -18.32
CA GLY A 307 -21.52 45.13 -18.45
C GLY A 307 -20.17 44.49 -18.81
N SER A 308 -20.12 43.17 -18.96
CA SER A 308 -18.99 42.44 -19.56
C SER A 308 -18.94 42.68 -21.08
N LEU A 309 -17.77 42.48 -21.68
CA LEU A 309 -17.61 42.45 -23.14
C LEU A 309 -17.78 41.03 -23.73
N GLY A 310 -17.96 40.03 -22.86
CA GLY A 310 -17.90 38.62 -23.26
C GLY A 310 -16.48 38.19 -23.65
N TRP A 311 -16.37 37.03 -24.29
CA TRP A 311 -15.15 36.50 -24.89
C TRP A 311 -14.95 36.99 -26.33
N GLY A 312 -15.99 37.51 -26.99
CA GLY A 312 -15.94 37.99 -28.37
C GLY A 312 -15.80 36.88 -29.43
N SER A 313 -15.76 35.62 -29.03
CA SER A 313 -15.73 34.45 -29.90
C SER A 313 -17.12 33.87 -30.08
N LYS A 314 -17.42 33.36 -31.28
CA LYS A 314 -18.69 32.67 -31.57
C LYS A 314 -18.90 31.47 -30.63
N PHE A 315 -20.11 31.35 -30.08
CA PHE A 315 -20.50 30.26 -29.19
C PHE A 315 -21.17 29.12 -29.98
N ASP A 316 -20.71 27.89 -29.77
CA ASP A 316 -21.30 26.69 -30.35
C ASP A 316 -22.27 26.02 -29.36
N LYS A 317 -23.57 26.07 -29.67
CA LYS A 317 -24.61 25.44 -28.84
C LYS A 317 -24.57 23.92 -28.87
N GLU A 318 -24.05 23.31 -29.94
CA GLU A 318 -23.95 21.86 -30.03
C GLU A 318 -22.81 21.33 -29.17
N GLU A 319 -21.74 22.12 -29.00
CA GLU A 319 -20.67 21.83 -28.04
C GLU A 319 -21.22 21.80 -26.60
N ALA A 320 -22.06 22.77 -26.23
CA ALA A 320 -22.68 22.84 -24.91
C ALA A 320 -23.58 21.63 -24.59
N LYS A 321 -24.15 20.97 -25.61
CA LYS A 321 -25.00 19.80 -25.43
C LYS A 321 -24.21 18.51 -25.20
N LYS A 322 -22.90 18.45 -25.47
CA LYS A 322 -22.12 17.21 -25.34
C LYS A 322 -22.17 16.64 -23.93
N GLY A 323 -22.39 15.33 -23.81
CA GLY A 323 -22.34 14.60 -22.56
C GLY A 323 -20.90 14.35 -22.10
N LEU A 324 -20.63 14.57 -20.81
CA LEU A 324 -19.34 14.31 -20.19
C LEU A 324 -19.48 13.79 -18.76
N LEU A 325 -18.43 13.19 -18.23
CA LEU A 325 -18.29 12.94 -16.79
C LEU A 325 -17.80 14.21 -16.10
N ARG A 326 -18.50 14.65 -15.05
CA ARG A 326 -18.20 15.90 -14.37
C ARG A 326 -16.73 15.98 -13.90
N THR A 327 -16.08 17.08 -14.24
CA THR A 327 -14.65 17.32 -13.92
C THR A 327 -14.44 17.94 -12.53
N HIS A 328 -15.52 18.46 -11.95
CA HIS A 328 -15.57 19.09 -10.63
C HIS A 328 -17.02 19.11 -10.11
N THR A 329 -17.21 19.28 -8.80
CA THR A 329 -18.55 19.35 -8.18
C THR A 329 -19.24 20.71 -8.36
N THR A 330 -18.53 21.75 -8.82
CA THR A 330 -19.06 23.11 -9.02
C THR A 330 -20.29 23.16 -9.94
N VAL A 331 -20.41 22.21 -10.86
CA VAL A 331 -21.59 22.04 -11.73
C VAL A 331 -22.89 21.90 -10.93
N ASN A 332 -22.85 21.19 -9.80
CA ASN A 332 -24.01 21.02 -8.93
C ASN A 332 -24.37 22.34 -8.25
N THR A 333 -23.37 23.12 -7.82
CA THR A 333 -23.57 24.43 -7.21
C THR A 333 -24.20 25.42 -8.19
N VAL A 334 -23.72 25.47 -9.44
CA VAL A 334 -24.27 26.38 -10.46
C VAL A 334 -25.68 25.99 -10.85
N LYS A 335 -25.97 24.69 -11.00
CA LYS A 335 -27.33 24.22 -11.22
C LYS A 335 -28.26 24.62 -10.07
N TYR A 336 -27.82 24.39 -8.83
CA TYR A 336 -28.60 24.77 -7.65
C TYR A 336 -28.90 26.28 -7.62
N ILE A 337 -27.91 27.13 -7.92
CA ILE A 337 -28.09 28.59 -7.99
C ILE A 337 -29.09 28.95 -9.10
N ALA A 338 -28.98 28.33 -10.29
CA ALA A 338 -29.87 28.60 -11.41
C ALA A 338 -31.32 28.17 -11.13
N GLU A 339 -31.51 27.08 -10.37
CA GLU A 339 -32.83 26.59 -9.94
C GLU A 339 -33.41 27.40 -8.77
N ASN A 340 -32.57 28.12 -8.01
CA ASN A 340 -32.95 28.85 -6.80
C ASN A 340 -32.39 30.29 -6.77
N PRO A 341 -32.61 31.12 -7.80
CA PRO A 341 -31.92 32.40 -7.98
C PRO A 341 -32.21 33.41 -6.87
N ASP A 342 -33.43 33.37 -6.31
CA ASP A 342 -33.90 34.33 -5.32
C ASP A 342 -33.81 33.82 -3.87
N ASN A 343 -33.26 32.62 -3.64
CA ASN A 343 -33.24 31.99 -2.33
C ASN A 343 -31.84 32.11 -1.69
N PRO A 344 -31.64 32.95 -0.66
CA PRO A 344 -30.40 33.02 0.08
C PRO A 344 -30.08 31.66 0.70
N SER A 345 -28.97 31.06 0.28
CA SER A 345 -28.67 29.67 0.62
C SER A 345 -27.18 29.46 0.89
N ARG A 346 -26.89 28.50 1.78
CA ARG A 346 -25.54 28.00 2.05
C ARG A 346 -25.54 26.52 1.71
N VAL A 347 -24.83 26.14 0.66
CA VAL A 347 -24.82 24.75 0.18
C VAL A 347 -23.41 24.22 0.01
N PHE A 348 -23.24 22.92 0.20
CA PHE A 348 -21.99 22.21 -0.05
C PHE A 348 -22.28 20.88 -0.74
N GLY A 349 -21.32 20.35 -1.50
CA GLY A 349 -21.47 19.04 -2.14
C GLY A 349 -20.16 18.27 -2.10
N ILE A 350 -20.22 17.03 -1.62
CA ILE A 350 -19.09 16.11 -1.59
C ILE A 350 -19.39 15.00 -2.60
N GLY A 351 -18.51 14.83 -3.60
CA GLY A 351 -18.78 13.86 -4.63
C GLY A 351 -17.56 13.51 -5.47
N ARG A 352 -17.62 12.32 -6.08
CA ARG A 352 -16.60 11.87 -7.03
C ARG A 352 -16.61 12.75 -8.28
N VAL A 353 -15.42 13.01 -8.82
CA VAL A 353 -15.18 13.74 -10.07
C VAL A 353 -14.22 12.93 -10.94
N PHE A 354 -14.17 13.23 -12.23
CA PHE A 354 -13.44 12.44 -13.23
C PHE A 354 -12.52 13.38 -14.02
N ARG A 355 -11.23 13.02 -14.11
CA ARG A 355 -10.19 13.73 -14.85
C ARG A 355 -9.21 12.74 -15.45
#